data_AF-A0A0Q3P4Y8-F1
#
_entry.id   AF-A0A0Q3P4Y8-F1
#
_cell.length_a   1.000
_cell.length_b   1.000
_cell.length_c   1.000
_cell.angle_alpha   90.00
_cell.angle_beta   90.00
_cell.angle_gamma   90.00
#
_symmetry.space_group_name_H-M   'P 1'
#
loop_
_entity.id
_entity.type
_entity.pdbx_description
1 polymer ?
#
loop_
_entity_poly.entity_id
_entity_poly.type
_entity_poly.pdbx_seq_one_letter_code
_entity_poly.pdbx_strand_id
1 'polypeptide(L)'
;MTTSPPSPTTNAMMPSARRVPPPCWTPDETLALARAYTARRLAVGRAHLASADWAAVAAEATPSKTARQCRHKIEKLRRRLRSKRRRPFPLLDGIDLLDDPSPSPSHSRSQSPSPPPPASPPPPSASPPKKRKRPDAAESDVVKALKAIGEGFVRAELRRMEAARETQRMRMEMALRHLDAQRQLVDGLVGRIVDALE
;
A
#
# COMPACT_ATOMS: atom_id res chain seq x y z
N MET A 1 70.75 -27.48 27.50
CA MET A 1 69.55 -27.94 26.76
C MET A 1 68.77 -26.70 26.38
N THR A 2 68.79 -26.36 25.11
CA THR A 2 68.61 -24.99 24.59
C THR A 2 67.17 -24.76 24.13
N THR A 3 66.59 -23.69 24.64
CA THR A 3 65.24 -23.17 24.41
C THR A 3 65.04 -22.75 22.94
N SER A 4 63.91 -23.13 22.32
CA SER A 4 63.50 -22.66 20.99
C SER A 4 62.39 -21.58 21.08
N PRO A 5 62.36 -20.59 20.17
CA PRO A 5 61.51 -19.39 20.26
C PRO A 5 60.11 -19.55 19.63
N PRO A 6 59.15 -18.65 19.92
CA PRO A 6 57.80 -18.70 19.37
C PRO A 6 57.72 -18.03 17.99
N SER A 7 56.91 -18.58 17.08
CA SER A 7 56.54 -17.93 15.82
C SER A 7 55.10 -17.38 15.89
N PRO A 8 54.85 -16.16 15.35
CA PRO A 8 53.56 -15.49 15.41
C PRO A 8 52.64 -15.93 14.25
N THR A 9 51.44 -16.43 14.54
CA THR A 9 50.37 -16.46 13.54
C THR A 9 49.62 -15.15 13.58
N THR A 10 49.93 -14.30 12.61
CA THR A 10 49.20 -13.10 12.23
C THR A 10 47.83 -13.49 11.69
N ASN A 11 46.83 -13.65 12.55
CA ASN A 11 45.44 -13.57 12.09
C ASN A 11 45.05 -12.09 11.96
N ALA A 12 45.32 -11.57 10.76
CA ALA A 12 44.94 -10.26 10.31
C ALA A 12 43.42 -10.05 10.47
N MET A 13 43.08 -9.09 11.34
CA MET A 13 42.07 -8.05 11.15
C MET A 13 40.93 -8.39 10.14
N MET A 14 39.93 -9.15 10.57
CA MET A 14 38.58 -8.93 10.06
C MET A 14 38.05 -7.65 10.72
N PRO A 15 37.60 -6.64 9.96
CA PRO A 15 37.03 -5.45 10.57
C PRO A 15 35.78 -5.89 11.34
N SER A 16 35.87 -5.81 12.66
CA SER A 16 34.72 -5.85 13.55
C SER A 16 33.90 -4.60 13.26
N ALA A 17 33.11 -4.68 12.20
CA ALA A 17 32.12 -3.70 11.87
C ALA A 17 31.18 -3.68 13.07
N ARG A 18 31.23 -2.59 13.81
CA ARG A 18 30.41 -2.26 14.97
C ARG A 18 28.93 -2.40 14.57
N ARG A 19 28.37 -3.61 14.68
CA ARG A 19 26.96 -3.85 14.39
C ARG A 19 26.18 -3.53 15.65
N VAL A 20 25.63 -2.33 15.69
CA VAL A 20 24.56 -1.97 16.62
C VAL A 20 23.51 -3.09 16.54
N PRO A 21 23.10 -3.73 17.65
CA PRO A 21 22.11 -4.80 17.62
C PRO A 21 20.71 -4.29 17.95
N PRO A 22 19.92 -3.90 16.95
CA PRO A 22 18.48 -4.16 16.93
C PRO A 22 18.22 -5.36 16.02
N PRO A 23 17.06 -6.03 16.11
CA PRO A 23 16.76 -7.24 15.35
C PRO A 23 16.91 -6.98 13.85
N CYS A 24 18.07 -7.34 13.31
CA CYS A 24 18.45 -7.22 11.92
C CYS A 24 17.49 -8.12 11.15
N TRP A 25 16.51 -7.49 10.53
CA TRP A 25 15.76 -8.12 9.45
C TRP A 25 16.57 -7.80 8.21
N THR A 26 17.23 -8.81 7.66
CA THR A 26 17.92 -8.63 6.38
C THR A 26 16.87 -8.41 5.27
N PRO A 27 17.25 -7.82 4.13
CA PRO A 27 16.35 -7.68 3.00
C PRO A 27 15.80 -9.04 2.55
N ASP A 28 16.66 -10.05 2.50
CA ASP A 28 16.33 -11.41 2.11
C ASP A 28 15.37 -12.09 3.10
N GLU A 29 15.66 -12.02 4.40
CA GLU A 29 14.74 -12.50 5.46
C GLU A 29 13.37 -11.81 5.39
N THR A 30 13.36 -10.52 5.04
CA THR A 30 12.11 -9.76 4.91
C THR A 30 11.32 -10.20 3.67
N LEU A 31 11.99 -10.55 2.57
CA LEU A 31 11.37 -11.07 1.35
C LEU A 31 10.84 -12.49 1.56
N ALA A 32 11.61 -13.36 2.19
CA ALA A 32 11.19 -14.72 2.57
C ALA A 32 9.95 -14.65 3.48
N LEU A 33 9.95 -13.77 4.49
CA LEU A 33 8.78 -13.55 5.34
C LEU A 33 7.56 -13.05 4.58
N ALA A 34 7.73 -12.12 3.63
CA ALA A 34 6.61 -11.63 2.83
C ALA A 34 6.00 -12.75 1.98
N ARG A 35 6.83 -13.61 1.36
CA ARG A 35 6.39 -14.76 0.56
C ARG A 35 5.64 -15.78 1.42
N ALA A 36 6.26 -16.30 2.48
CA ALA A 36 5.66 -17.25 3.40
C ALA A 36 4.33 -16.73 3.99
N TYR A 37 4.28 -15.44 4.35
CA TYR A 37 3.04 -14.81 4.82
C TYR A 37 1.93 -14.79 3.76
N THR A 38 2.26 -14.44 2.51
CA THR A 38 1.27 -14.43 1.43
C THR A 38 0.77 -15.84 1.10
N ALA A 39 1.67 -16.81 1.01
CA ALA A 39 1.34 -18.22 0.78
C ALA A 39 0.42 -18.76 1.87
N ARG A 40 0.79 -18.58 3.16
CA ARG A 40 -0.04 -19.02 4.29
C ARG A 40 -1.40 -18.36 4.30
N ARG A 41 -1.49 -17.05 4.02
CA ARG A 41 -2.76 -16.33 4.01
C ARG A 41 -3.70 -16.84 2.91
N LEU A 42 -3.16 -17.05 1.71
CA LEU A 42 -3.93 -17.61 0.60
C LEU A 42 -4.41 -19.03 0.92
N ALA A 43 -3.55 -19.86 1.53
CA ALA A 43 -3.91 -21.23 1.92
C ALA A 43 -5.01 -21.29 3.01
N VAL A 44 -5.04 -20.35 3.95
CA VAL A 44 -6.08 -20.30 5.00
C VAL A 44 -7.37 -19.64 4.49
N GLY A 45 -7.30 -18.81 3.44
CA GLY A 45 -8.45 -18.11 2.87
C GLY A 45 -9.08 -17.07 3.81
N ARG A 46 -8.38 -16.66 4.87
CA ARG A 46 -8.87 -15.70 5.88
C ARG A 46 -7.96 -14.48 5.99
N ALA A 47 -8.56 -13.35 6.37
CA ALA A 47 -7.83 -12.09 6.51
C ALA A 47 -6.81 -12.09 7.67
N HIS A 48 -7.03 -12.92 8.70
CA HIS A 48 -6.23 -13.01 9.92
C HIS A 48 -5.69 -14.43 10.11
N LEU A 49 -4.38 -14.55 10.33
CA LEU A 49 -3.70 -15.82 10.62
C LEU A 49 -3.80 -16.12 12.12
N ALA A 50 -4.09 -17.38 12.46
CA ALA A 50 -4.06 -17.87 13.84
C ALA A 50 -2.62 -18.02 14.36
N SER A 51 -2.44 -18.23 15.66
CA SER A 51 -1.12 -18.45 16.27
C SER A 51 -0.35 -19.60 15.63
N ALA A 52 -1.03 -20.71 15.34
CA ALA A 52 -0.47 -21.87 14.65
C ALA A 52 0.02 -21.53 13.23
N ASP A 53 -0.75 -20.73 12.47
CA ASP A 53 -0.34 -20.28 11.14
C ASP A 53 0.91 -19.39 11.20
N TRP A 54 1.04 -18.56 12.24
CA TRP A 54 2.24 -17.74 12.43
C TRP A 54 3.48 -18.56 12.80
N ALA A 55 3.32 -19.70 13.48
CA ALA A 55 4.42 -20.64 13.72
C ALA A 55 4.90 -21.27 12.41
N ALA A 56 3.98 -21.69 11.53
CA ALA A 56 4.31 -22.19 10.20
C ALA A 56 5.03 -21.14 9.34
N VAL A 57 4.55 -19.89 9.35
CA VAL A 57 5.21 -18.77 8.65
C VAL A 57 6.63 -18.52 9.15
N ALA A 58 6.87 -18.63 10.46
CA ALA A 58 8.21 -18.46 11.02
C ALA A 58 9.16 -19.58 10.60
N ALA A 59 8.69 -20.83 10.63
CA ALA A 59 9.47 -21.99 10.21
C ALA A 59 9.92 -21.91 8.74
N GLU A 60 9.06 -21.41 7.85
CA GLU A 60 9.37 -21.25 6.42
C GLU A 60 10.22 -19.99 6.13
N ALA A 61 9.95 -18.88 6.81
CA ALA A 61 10.56 -17.60 6.48
C ALA A 61 12.00 -17.46 6.99
N THR A 62 12.23 -17.79 8.27
CA THR A 62 13.52 -17.55 8.93
C THR A 62 13.70 -18.49 10.13
N PRO A 63 14.78 -19.28 10.22
CA PRO A 63 15.04 -20.05 11.42
C PRO A 63 15.45 -19.17 12.62
N SER A 64 15.85 -17.92 12.38
CA SER A 64 16.40 -17.00 13.39
C SER A 64 15.36 -16.16 14.12
N LYS A 65 14.09 -16.10 13.66
CA LYS A 65 13.04 -15.23 14.23
C LYS A 65 11.84 -16.04 14.71
N THR A 66 11.24 -15.58 15.80
CA THR A 66 10.05 -16.23 16.37
C THR A 66 8.76 -15.81 15.65
N ALA A 67 7.71 -16.64 15.74
CA ALA A 67 6.37 -16.35 15.20
C ALA A 67 5.84 -14.95 15.58
N ARG A 68 6.09 -14.53 16.83
CA ARG A 68 5.70 -13.20 17.31
C ARG A 68 6.48 -12.07 16.62
N GLN A 69 7.79 -12.26 16.40
CA GLN A 69 8.62 -11.29 15.68
C GLN A 69 8.19 -11.18 14.21
N CYS A 70 7.92 -12.32 13.56
CA CYS A 70 7.38 -12.41 12.20
C CYS A 70 6.05 -11.65 12.06
N ARG A 71 5.10 -11.90 12.98
CA ARG A 71 3.83 -11.18 13.03
C ARG A 71 4.02 -9.68 13.18
N HIS A 72 4.84 -9.24 14.13
CA HIS A 72 5.08 -7.81 14.37
C HIS A 72 5.74 -7.13 13.16
N LYS A 73 6.69 -7.81 12.50
CA LYS A 73 7.33 -7.33 11.28
C LYS A 73 6.32 -7.16 10.15
N ILE A 74 5.46 -8.15 9.91
CA ILE A 74 4.40 -8.08 8.89
C ILE A 74 3.38 -6.98 9.21
N GLU A 75 2.98 -6.82 10.47
CA GLU A 75 2.13 -5.70 10.90
C GLU A 75 2.80 -4.34 10.66
N LYS A 76 4.11 -4.22 10.88
CA LYS A 76 4.89 -3.01 10.59
C LYS A 76 4.98 -2.76 9.07
N LEU A 77 5.21 -3.79 8.25
CA LEU A 77 5.21 -3.67 6.79
C LEU A 77 3.83 -3.24 6.26
N ARG A 78 2.76 -3.89 6.71
CA ARG A 78 1.38 -3.52 6.35
C ARG A 78 1.03 -2.10 6.76
N ARG A 79 1.49 -1.63 7.93
CA ARG A 79 1.34 -0.23 8.36
C ARG A 79 2.10 0.72 7.44
N ARG A 80 3.38 0.49 7.17
CA ARG A 80 4.18 1.33 6.25
C ARG A 80 3.55 1.39 4.86
N LEU A 81 3.04 0.27 4.33
CA LEU A 81 2.36 0.24 3.04
C LEU A 81 1.04 1.02 3.07
N ARG A 82 0.22 0.85 4.12
CA ARG A 82 -1.00 1.66 4.30
C ARG A 82 -0.69 3.14 4.42
N SER A 83 0.35 3.53 5.16
CA SER A 83 0.80 4.92 5.28
C SER A 83 1.40 5.46 3.98
N LYS A 84 2.14 4.64 3.22
CA LYS A 84 2.67 5.02 1.90
C LYS A 84 1.56 5.15 0.85
N ARG A 85 0.47 4.39 1.00
CA ARG A 85 -0.77 4.54 0.21
C ARG A 85 -1.64 5.72 0.69
N ARG A 86 -1.53 6.14 1.96
CA ARG A 86 -2.25 7.28 2.56
C ARG A 86 -1.50 8.60 2.48
N ARG A 87 -0.18 8.60 2.25
CA ARG A 87 0.51 9.77 1.69
C ARG A 87 -0.05 9.93 0.29
N PRO A 88 -0.66 11.08 -0.05
CA PRO A 88 -1.04 11.34 -1.41
C PRO A 88 0.22 11.13 -2.25
N PHE A 89 0.19 10.13 -3.12
CA PHE A 89 0.95 10.29 -4.35
C PHE A 89 0.35 11.55 -4.96
N PRO A 90 1.13 12.60 -5.29
CA PRO A 90 0.60 13.78 -5.97
C PRO A 90 -0.01 13.47 -7.36
N LEU A 91 -0.13 12.17 -7.71
CA LEU A 91 -0.76 11.64 -8.92
C LEU A 91 -2.21 11.18 -8.69
N LEU A 92 -2.74 11.23 -7.45
CA LEU A 92 -4.10 10.74 -7.14
C LEU A 92 -5.08 11.82 -6.64
N ASP A 93 -4.77 13.11 -6.79
CA ASP A 93 -5.72 14.19 -6.45
C ASP A 93 -6.86 14.37 -7.48
N GLY A 94 -6.86 13.60 -8.58
CA GLY A 94 -7.90 13.71 -9.62
C GLY A 94 -9.20 12.94 -9.36
N ILE A 95 -9.35 12.22 -8.24
CA ILE A 95 -10.51 11.34 -8.01
C ILE A 95 -11.46 11.87 -6.91
N ASP A 96 -11.00 12.78 -6.04
CA ASP A 96 -11.81 13.31 -4.93
C ASP A 96 -12.57 14.63 -5.26
N LEU A 97 -12.63 15.05 -6.53
CA LEU A 97 -13.39 16.26 -6.94
C LEU A 97 -14.82 15.97 -7.48
N LEU A 98 -15.32 14.73 -7.40
CA LEU A 98 -16.59 14.36 -8.05
C LEU A 98 -17.64 13.66 -7.19
N ASP A 99 -17.59 13.73 -5.85
CA ASP A 99 -18.72 13.28 -5.01
C ASP A 99 -18.92 14.12 -3.72
N ASP A 100 -19.01 15.45 -3.86
CA ASP A 100 -19.59 16.31 -2.81
C ASP A 100 -20.76 17.13 -3.39
N PRO A 101 -22.02 16.79 -3.07
CA PRO A 101 -23.15 17.68 -3.28
C PRO A 101 -23.36 18.61 -2.08
N SER A 102 -22.77 19.80 -2.17
CA SER A 102 -23.25 21.08 -1.63
C SER A 102 -23.22 21.33 -0.10
N PRO A 103 -22.80 22.54 0.34
CA PRO A 103 -22.73 22.90 1.76
C PRO A 103 -24.07 23.42 2.29
N SER A 104 -24.36 23.17 3.57
CA SER A 104 -25.18 24.06 4.39
C SER A 104 -24.79 23.93 5.87
N PRO A 105 -24.48 25.03 6.57
CA PRO A 105 -24.05 25.03 7.96
C PRO A 105 -25.25 25.18 8.89
N SER A 106 -25.14 24.66 10.12
CA SER A 106 -25.65 25.31 11.35
C SER A 106 -25.30 24.51 12.60
N HIS A 107 -24.44 25.10 13.42
CA HIS A 107 -24.27 24.76 14.83
C HIS A 107 -25.50 25.19 15.65
N SER A 108 -25.85 24.41 16.68
CA SER A 108 -26.32 24.80 18.03
C SER A 108 -26.99 23.58 18.68
N ARG A 109 -26.38 22.85 19.62
CA ARG A 109 -26.31 23.14 21.06
C ARG A 109 -27.64 23.64 21.66
N SER A 110 -28.45 22.75 22.22
CA SER A 110 -28.95 22.81 23.63
C SER A 110 -30.13 21.88 23.91
N GLN A 111 -29.94 21.08 24.96
CA GLN A 111 -30.87 20.82 26.08
C GLN A 111 -32.15 19.97 25.88
N SER A 112 -32.19 18.95 26.74
CA SER A 112 -33.34 18.16 27.20
C SER A 112 -34.49 19.03 27.73
N PRO A 113 -35.74 18.55 27.62
CA PRO A 113 -36.50 18.39 28.87
C PRO A 113 -37.27 17.06 28.95
N SER A 114 -37.45 16.60 30.19
CA SER A 114 -38.18 15.42 30.65
C SER A 114 -39.70 15.51 30.38
N PRO A 115 -40.43 14.40 30.19
CA PRO A 115 -41.90 14.38 30.19
C PRO A 115 -42.52 14.09 31.60
N PRO A 116 -43.77 14.50 31.88
CA PRO A 116 -44.50 14.15 33.12
C PRO A 116 -45.20 12.76 33.05
N PRO A 117 -45.62 12.17 34.20
CA PRO A 117 -46.18 10.81 34.32
C PRO A 117 -47.73 10.72 34.10
N PRO A 118 -48.36 9.51 34.12
CA PRO A 118 -49.42 9.11 33.19
C PRO A 118 -50.86 9.08 33.75
N ALA A 119 -51.85 8.99 32.84
CA ALA A 119 -53.20 8.51 33.15
C ALA A 119 -53.75 7.58 32.04
N SER A 120 -53.77 6.27 32.37
CA SER A 120 -54.69 5.15 32.07
C SER A 120 -55.44 4.94 30.73
N PRO A 121 -55.84 3.67 30.38
CA PRO A 121 -55.88 3.12 29.01
C PRO A 121 -57.30 2.72 28.48
N PRO A 122 -57.49 1.79 27.49
CA PRO A 122 -57.99 2.01 26.10
C PRO A 122 -59.37 1.31 25.82
N PRO A 123 -59.93 1.17 24.57
CA PRO A 123 -59.54 0.13 23.56
C PRO A 123 -59.89 0.51 22.07
N PRO A 124 -60.00 -0.42 21.08
CA PRO A 124 -58.92 -0.81 20.16
C PRO A 124 -59.21 -0.55 18.66
N SER A 125 -58.23 -0.91 17.81
CA SER A 125 -58.36 -1.30 16.39
C SER A 125 -57.90 -0.27 15.33
N ALA A 126 -56.70 -0.51 14.76
CA ALA A 126 -56.49 -0.74 13.32
C ALA A 126 -55.00 -0.53 12.98
N SER A 127 -54.25 -1.63 12.80
CA SER A 127 -52.92 -1.59 12.20
C SER A 127 -53.01 -1.32 10.69
N PRO A 128 -52.05 -0.59 10.08
CA PRO A 128 -52.02 -0.29 8.65
C PRO A 128 -51.23 -1.35 7.85
N PRO A 129 -51.67 -1.79 6.66
CA PRO A 129 -50.81 -2.57 5.77
C PRO A 129 -49.97 -1.64 4.88
N LYS A 130 -48.65 -1.67 5.11
CA LYS A 130 -47.60 -1.14 4.22
C LYS A 130 -47.68 -1.83 2.85
N LYS A 131 -47.83 -1.07 1.76
CA LYS A 131 -47.62 -1.55 0.39
C LYS A 131 -46.16 -1.97 0.23
N ARG A 132 -45.92 -3.28 0.19
CA ARG A 132 -44.63 -3.90 -0.15
C ARG A 132 -44.36 -3.64 -1.64
N LYS A 133 -43.31 -2.87 -1.93
CA LYS A 133 -42.77 -2.72 -3.28
C LYS A 133 -42.26 -4.08 -3.73
N ARG A 134 -42.67 -4.51 -4.93
CA ARG A 134 -42.41 -5.86 -5.46
C ARG A 134 -40.90 -6.14 -5.55
N PRO A 135 -40.46 -7.36 -5.21
CA PRO A 135 -39.05 -7.75 -5.14
C PRO A 135 -38.31 -7.70 -6.50
N ASP A 136 -39.03 -7.86 -7.61
CA ASP A 136 -38.43 -7.97 -8.95
C ASP A 136 -37.74 -6.68 -9.44
N ALA A 137 -38.20 -5.51 -8.99
CA ALA A 137 -37.58 -4.22 -9.33
C ALA A 137 -36.27 -3.98 -8.57
N ALA A 138 -36.18 -4.47 -7.33
CA ALA A 138 -34.99 -4.31 -6.50
C ALA A 138 -33.83 -5.19 -7.00
N GLU A 139 -34.12 -6.40 -7.50
CA GLU A 139 -33.11 -7.26 -8.13
C GLU A 139 -32.54 -6.65 -9.41
N SER A 140 -33.39 -6.03 -10.24
CA SER A 140 -32.97 -5.32 -11.45
C SER A 140 -31.99 -4.18 -11.16
N ASP A 141 -32.19 -3.44 -10.08
CA ASP A 141 -31.34 -2.30 -9.72
C ASP A 141 -29.96 -2.75 -9.21
N VAL A 142 -29.88 -3.86 -8.48
CA VAL A 142 -28.60 -4.46 -8.05
C VAL A 142 -27.79 -4.94 -9.25
N VAL A 143 -28.44 -5.58 -10.24
CA VAL A 143 -27.77 -6.03 -11.47
C VAL A 143 -27.24 -4.85 -12.29
N LYS A 144 -28.02 -3.76 -12.41
CA LYS A 144 -27.56 -2.52 -13.06
C LYS A 144 -26.40 -1.89 -12.33
N ALA A 145 -26.44 -1.84 -11.00
CA ALA A 145 -25.34 -1.33 -10.18
C ALA A 145 -24.06 -2.17 -10.36
N LEU A 146 -24.17 -3.50 -10.35
CA LEU A 146 -23.03 -4.40 -10.58
C LEU A 146 -22.42 -4.19 -11.97
N LYS A 147 -23.26 -4.01 -13.00
CA LYS A 147 -22.80 -3.71 -14.36
C LYS A 147 -22.09 -2.36 -14.44
N ALA A 148 -22.65 -1.31 -13.82
CA ALA A 148 -22.03 0.01 -13.76
C ALA A 148 -20.68 -0.01 -13.02
N ILE A 149 -20.58 -0.81 -11.95
CA ILE A 149 -19.32 -1.01 -11.22
C ILE A 149 -18.29 -1.71 -12.11
N GLY A 150 -18.69 -2.76 -12.85
CA GLY A 150 -17.82 -3.47 -13.80
C GLY A 150 -17.32 -2.55 -14.93
N GLU A 151 -18.20 -1.76 -15.52
CA GLU A 151 -17.84 -0.77 -16.56
C GLU A 151 -16.95 0.36 -16.00
N GLY A 152 -17.20 0.80 -14.77
CA GLY A 152 -16.34 1.73 -14.04
C GLY A 152 -14.92 1.18 -13.85
N PHE A 153 -14.82 -0.09 -13.44
CA PHE A 153 -13.54 -0.76 -13.25
C PHE A 153 -12.74 -0.88 -14.56
N VAL A 154 -13.36 -1.35 -15.65
CA VAL A 154 -12.67 -1.47 -16.95
C VAL A 154 -12.18 -0.11 -17.46
N ARG A 155 -12.99 0.94 -17.33
CA ARG A 155 -12.58 2.31 -17.69
C ARG A 155 -11.42 2.81 -16.84
N ALA A 156 -11.40 2.49 -15.55
CA ALA A 156 -10.31 2.87 -14.66
C ALA A 156 -9.01 2.13 -15.00
N GLU A 157 -9.09 0.83 -15.31
CA GLU A 157 -7.93 0.04 -15.71
C GLU A 157 -7.36 0.50 -17.05
N LEU A 158 -8.21 0.83 -18.03
CA LEU A 158 -7.76 1.37 -19.32
C LEU A 158 -6.99 2.69 -19.15
N ARG A 159 -7.53 3.62 -18.35
CA ARG A 159 -6.86 4.90 -18.06
C ARG A 159 -5.54 4.71 -17.32
N ARG A 160 -5.46 3.74 -16.40
CA ARG A 160 -4.20 3.41 -15.70
C ARG A 160 -3.14 2.91 -16.67
N MET A 161 -3.50 2.05 -17.62
CA MET A 161 -2.56 1.57 -18.63
C MET A 161 -2.10 2.70 -19.55
N GLU A 162 -3.01 3.58 -19.95
CA GLU A 162 -2.69 4.73 -20.79
C GLU A 162 -1.72 5.70 -20.10
N ALA A 163 -2.00 6.08 -18.86
CA ALA A 163 -1.11 6.93 -18.06
C ALA A 163 0.26 6.28 -17.84
N ALA A 164 0.31 4.96 -17.63
CA ALA A 164 1.57 4.23 -17.49
C ALA A 164 2.41 4.29 -18.78
N ARG A 165 1.77 4.11 -19.94
CA ARG A 165 2.40 4.21 -21.26
C ARG A 165 2.88 5.63 -21.55
N GLU A 166 2.08 6.63 -21.22
CA GLU A 166 2.45 8.04 -21.39
C GLU A 166 3.64 8.42 -20.51
N THR A 167 3.68 7.94 -19.27
CA THR A 167 4.83 8.15 -18.39
C THR A 167 6.10 7.50 -18.97
N GLN A 168 6.00 6.29 -19.54
CA GLN A 168 7.14 5.66 -20.21
C GLN A 168 7.59 6.44 -21.45
N ARG A 169 6.65 6.98 -22.24
CA ARG A 169 6.97 7.85 -23.38
C ARG A 169 7.71 9.10 -22.95
N MET A 170 7.21 9.83 -21.95
CA MET A 170 7.87 11.03 -21.42
C MET A 170 9.28 10.72 -20.90
N ARG A 171 9.47 9.58 -20.22
CA ARG A 171 10.80 9.13 -19.78
C ARG A 171 11.75 8.90 -20.96
N MET A 172 11.27 8.22 -22.00
CA MET A 172 12.07 7.93 -23.20
C MET A 172 12.39 9.20 -23.98
N GLU A 173 11.42 10.10 -24.12
CA GLU A 173 11.60 11.39 -24.78
C GLU A 173 12.61 12.26 -24.04
N MET A 174 12.50 12.34 -22.72
CA MET A 174 13.47 13.09 -21.91
C MET A 174 14.87 12.47 -21.96
N ALA A 175 14.97 11.14 -22.00
CA ALA A 175 16.24 10.45 -22.18
C ALA A 175 16.86 10.76 -23.55
N LEU A 176 16.05 10.78 -24.63
CA LEU A 176 16.51 11.15 -25.96
C LEU A 176 16.98 12.60 -25.99
N ARG A 177 16.18 13.54 -25.48
CA ARG A 177 16.55 14.96 -25.36
C ARG A 177 17.86 15.15 -24.59
N HIS A 178 18.08 14.36 -23.55
CA HIS A 178 19.31 14.41 -22.78
C HIS A 178 20.53 13.96 -23.62
N LEU A 179 20.40 12.86 -24.36
CA LEU A 179 21.45 12.38 -25.26
C LEU A 179 21.71 13.36 -26.41
N ASP A 180 20.67 13.94 -27.00
CA ASP A 180 20.78 14.95 -28.05
C ASP A 180 21.49 16.21 -27.54
N ALA A 181 21.20 16.65 -26.32
CA ALA A 181 21.91 17.78 -25.71
C ALA A 181 23.40 17.47 -25.49
N GLN A 182 23.74 16.26 -25.02
CA GLN A 182 25.14 15.83 -24.90
C GLN A 182 25.83 15.85 -26.27
N ARG A 183 25.16 15.34 -27.31
CA ARG A 183 25.66 15.36 -28.68
C ARG A 183 25.91 16.79 -29.18
N GLN A 184 24.97 17.71 -28.99
CA GLN A 184 25.13 19.11 -29.41
C GLN A 184 26.32 19.80 -28.71
N LEU A 185 26.56 19.48 -27.44
CA LEU A 185 27.73 20.00 -26.72
C LEU A 185 29.05 19.48 -27.32
N VAL A 186 29.12 18.19 -27.64
CA VAL A 186 30.29 17.58 -28.29
C VAL A 186 30.49 18.14 -29.68
N ASP A 187 29.44 18.19 -30.50
CA ASP A 187 29.48 18.73 -31.85
C ASP A 187 29.92 20.20 -31.84
N GLY A 188 29.43 20.99 -30.87
CA GLY A 188 29.84 22.38 -30.67
C GLY A 188 31.31 22.54 -30.24
N LEU A 189 31.85 21.61 -29.44
CA LEU A 189 33.27 21.60 -29.09
C LEU A 189 34.13 21.25 -30.32
N VAL A 190 33.75 20.21 -31.05
CA VAL A 190 34.44 19.76 -32.26
C VAL A 190 34.45 20.89 -33.30
N GLY A 191 33.32 21.55 -33.54
CA GLY A 191 33.23 22.68 -34.45
C GLY A 191 34.24 23.79 -34.12
N ARG A 192 34.31 24.23 -32.86
CA ARG A 192 35.29 25.26 -32.44
C ARG A 192 36.74 24.83 -32.61
N ILE A 193 37.04 23.55 -32.47
CA ILE A 193 38.40 23.03 -32.69
C ILE A 193 38.74 23.09 -34.17
N VAL A 194 37.82 22.68 -35.05
CA VAL A 194 38.00 22.76 -36.50
C VAL A 194 38.15 24.22 -36.93
N ASP A 195 37.27 25.11 -36.47
CA ASP A 195 37.32 26.54 -36.77
C ASP A 195 38.61 27.23 -36.27
N ALA A 196 39.26 26.70 -35.23
CA ALA A 196 40.53 27.22 -34.71
C ALA A 196 41.76 26.67 -35.45
N LEU A 197 41.58 25.65 -36.29
CA LEU A 197 42.64 25.02 -37.10
C LEU A 197 42.62 25.46 -38.57
N GLU A 198 41.52 26.07 -39.04
CA GLU A 198 41.41 26.78 -40.33
C GLU A 198 41.77 28.27 -40.19
#